data_AF-A0A7J9B800-F1
#
_entry.id   AF-A0A7J9B800-F1
#
_cell.length_a   1.000
_cell.length_b   1.000
_cell.length_c   1.000
_cell.angle_alpha   90.00
_cell.angle_beta   90.00
_cell.angle_gamma   90.00
#
_symmetry.space_group_name_H-M   'P 1'
#
loop_
_entity.id
_entity.type
_entity.pdbx_description
1 polymer ?
#
loop_
_entity_poly.entity_id
_entity_poly.type
_entity_poly.pdbx_seq_one_letter_code
_entity_poly.pdbx_strand_id
1 'polypeptide(L)' 'MNDTWHRVERSSGKFMRRFRLPENAKMDHIKASMENGVLTVTIPKLEVKKPDVKSIEISG' A
#
# COMPACT_ATOMS: atom_id res chain seq x y z
N MET A 1 -12.06 -29.74 32.45
CA MET A 1 -12.05 -29.16 31.09
C MET A 1 -13.24 -28.23 31.01
N ASN A 2 -13.07 -26.94 31.26
CA ASN A 2 -14.08 -25.92 30.93
C ASN A 2 -13.35 -24.58 30.90
N ASP A 3 -12.99 -24.13 29.69
CA ASP A 3 -12.53 -22.76 29.47
C ASP A 3 -13.77 -21.88 29.29
N THR A 4 -14.14 -21.15 30.34
CA THR A 4 -15.26 -20.21 30.33
C THR A 4 -14.76 -18.82 29.95
N TRP A 5 -15.08 -18.37 28.74
CA TRP A 5 -14.77 -17.02 28.29
C TRP A 5 -15.79 -16.02 28.88
N HIS A 6 -15.37 -15.21 29.85
CA HIS A 6 -16.25 -14.20 30.48
C HIS A 6 -16.56 -13.00 29.58
N ARG A 7 -15.65 -12.66 28.65
CA ARG A 7 -15.82 -11.57 27.69
C ARG A 7 -14.88 -11.74 26.49
N VAL A 8 -15.40 -11.48 25.29
CA VAL A 8 -14.64 -11.50 24.03
C VAL A 8 -14.93 -10.20 23.30
N GLU A 9 -13.89 -9.40 23.02
CA GLU A 9 -14.04 -8.07 22.40
C GLU A 9 -13.47 -7.99 20.99
N ARG A 10 -12.45 -8.81 20.69
CA ARG A 10 -11.78 -8.80 19.39
C ARG A 10 -12.27 -9.98 18.57
N SER A 11 -12.82 -9.68 17.40
CA SER A 11 -13.10 -10.69 16.38
C SER A 11 -11.98 -10.72 15.34
N SER A 12 -11.70 -11.91 14.82
CA SER A 12 -10.92 -12.10 13.60
C SER A 12 -11.84 -12.69 12.53
N GLY A 13 -11.50 -12.48 11.27
CA GLY A 13 -12.33 -12.94 10.16
C GLY A 13 -11.59 -12.88 8.83
N LYS A 14 -12.22 -13.43 7.80
CA LYS A 14 -11.69 -13.35 6.43
C LYS A 14 -11.93 -11.95 5.87
N PHE A 15 -10.92 -11.38 5.23
CA PHE A 15 -11.03 -10.09 4.55
C PHE A 15 -10.35 -10.13 3.18
N MET A 16 -10.81 -9.29 2.25
CA MET A 16 -10.21 -9.12 0.92
C MET A 16 -10.25 -7.64 0.55
N ARG A 17 -9.11 -7.09 0.10
CA ARG A 17 -9.00 -5.74 -0.44
C ARG A 17 -8.31 -5.79 -1.80
N ARG A 18 -8.79 -5.00 -2.75
CA ARG A 18 -8.20 -4.84 -4.09
C ARG A 18 -7.88 -3.38 -4.33
N PHE A 19 -6.70 -3.12 -4.89
CA PHE A 19 -6.25 -1.78 -5.26
C PHE A 19 -5.89 -1.80 -6.74
N ARG A 20 -6.28 -0.75 -7.47
CA ARG A 20 -5.78 -0.54 -8.83
C ARG A 20 -4.42 0.14 -8.72
N LEU A 21 -3.42 -0.43 -9.38
CA LEU A 21 -2.08 0.12 -9.41
C LEU A 21 -1.95 1.13 -10.56
N PRO A 22 -1.09 2.15 -10.40
CA PRO A 22 -0.76 3.05 -11.50
C PRO A 22 -0.01 2.29 -12.61
N GLU A 23 -0.06 2.81 -13.84
CA GLU A 23 0.59 2.19 -15.00
C GLU A 23 2.11 2.05 -14.84
N ASN A 24 2.73 2.99 -14.13
CA ASN A 24 4.17 2.98 -13.89
C ASN A 24 4.57 2.14 -12.65
N ALA A 25 3.74 1.22 -12.18
CA ALA A 25 4.14 0.28 -11.13
C ALA A 25 5.15 -0.75 -11.68
N LYS A 26 6.26 -0.96 -10.98
CA LYS A 26 7.25 -2.00 -11.32
C LYS A 26 6.83 -3.33 -10.69
N MET A 27 5.91 -4.03 -11.36
CA MET A 27 5.23 -5.23 -10.85
C MET A 27 6.18 -6.33 -10.38
N ASP A 28 7.29 -6.55 -11.10
CA ASP A 28 8.25 -7.63 -10.77
C ASP A 28 9.05 -7.38 -9.49
N HIS A 29 8.90 -6.20 -8.87
CA HIS A 29 9.68 -5.76 -7.71
C HIS A 29 8.81 -5.41 -6.50
N ILE A 30 7.56 -5.88 -6.48
CA ILE A 30 6.69 -5.74 -5.31
C ILE A 30 7.28 -6.52 -4.13
N LYS A 31 7.29 -5.90 -2.95
CA LYS A 31 7.75 -6.51 -1.69
C LYS A 31 6.65 -6.45 -0.65
N ALA A 32 6.59 -7.44 0.23
CA ALA A 32 5.68 -7.46 1.37
C ALA A 32 6.41 -7.89 2.64
N SER A 33 6.06 -7.29 3.77
CA SER A 33 6.56 -7.65 5.10
C SER A 33 5.46 -7.54 6.15
N MET A 34 5.52 -8.39 7.18
CA MET A 34 4.58 -8.37 8.31
C MET A 34 5.38 -8.12 9.58
N GLU A 35 5.09 -7.03 10.27
CA GLU A 35 5.82 -6.64 11.48
C GLU A 35 4.85 -5.99 12.47
N ASN A 36 4.93 -6.36 13.76
CA ASN A 36 4.08 -5.83 14.83
C ASN A 36 2.57 -5.87 14.52
N GLY A 37 2.12 -6.91 13.80
CA GLY A 37 0.71 -7.09 13.42
C GLY A 37 0.27 -6.27 12.20
N VAL A 38 1.20 -5.62 11.48
CA VAL A 38 0.91 -4.80 10.30
C VAL A 38 1.54 -5.41 9.05
N LEU A 39 0.71 -5.64 8.03
CA LEU A 39 1.17 -6.03 6.69
C LEU A 39 1.50 -4.78 5.88
N THR A 40 2.78 -4.61 5.55
CA THR A 40 3.27 -3.56 4.65
C THR A 40 3.48 -4.14 3.26
N VAL A 41 2.91 -3.49 2.24
CA VAL A 41 3.09 -3.86 0.82
C VAL A 41 3.71 -2.67 0.09
N THR A 42 4.93 -2.86 -0.41
CA THR A 42 5.71 -1.83 -1.11
C THR A 42 5.71 -2.10 -2.61
N ILE A 43 5.15 -1.17 -3.37
CA ILE A 43 5.09 -1.22 -4.84
C ILE A 43 6.00 -0.12 -5.39
N PRO A 44 7.20 -0.45 -5.88
CA PRO A 44 8.08 0.54 -6.48
C PRO A 44 7.49 1.07 -7.79
N LYS A 45 7.78 2.33 -8.10
CA LYS A 45 7.45 2.93 -9.40
C LYS A 45 8.63 2.78 -10.35
N LEU A 46 8.34 2.60 -11.64
CA LEU A 46 9.31 2.74 -12.71
C LEU A 46 9.80 4.19 -12.72
N GLU A 47 11.10 4.36 -12.97
CA GLU A 47 11.66 5.69 -13.18
C GLU A 47 11.08 6.29 -14.46
N VAL A 48 10.38 7.41 -14.30
CA VAL A 48 9.89 8.21 -15.43
C VAL A 48 10.86 9.37 -15.56
N LYS A 49 11.31 9.67 -16.78
CA LYS A 49 12.08 10.89 -17.04
C LYS A 49 11.27 12.07 -16.51
N LYS A 50 11.86 12.85 -15.59
CA LYS A 50 11.21 14.05 -15.08
C LYS A 50 10.86 14.93 -16.29
N PRO A 51 9.61 15.40 -16.40
CA PRO A 51 9.26 16.32 -17.47
C PRO A 51 10.16 17.55 -17.36
N ASP A 52 10.70 18.00 -18.49
CA ASP A 52 11.44 19.25 -18.56
C ASP A 52 10.44 20.39 -18.29
N VAL A 53 10.49 20.95 -17.09
CA VAL A 53 9.62 22.06 -16.71
C VAL A 53 10.13 23.31 -17.39
N LYS A 54 9.45 23.75 -18.45
CA LYS A 54 9.71 25.05 -19.07
C LYS A 54 9.01 26.13 -18.25
N SER A 55 9.78 27.07 -17.69
CA SER A 55 9.22 28.29 -17.12
C SER A 55 8.67 29.16 -18.26
N ILE A 56 7.42 29.61 -18.13
CA ILE A 56 6.82 30.60 -19.04
C ILE A 56 6.60 31.85 -18.20
N GLU A 57 7.32 32.92 -18.52
CA GLU A 57 7.08 34.24 -17.93
C GLU A 57 5.80 34.84 -18.54
N ILE A 58 4.90 35.33 -17.68
CA ILE A 58 3.71 36.08 -18.07
C ILE A 58 4.00 37.55 -17.81
N SER A 59 4.17 38.35 -18.86
CA SER A 59 4.25 39.81 -18.78
C SER A 59 2.85 40.42 -18.83
N GLY A 60 2.54 41.30 -17.86
CA GLY A 60 1.38 42.19 -17.88
C GLY A 60 1.70 43.55 -18.47
#